data_AF-A0A939VMC9-F1
#
_entry.id   AF-A0A939VMC9-F1
#
_cell.length_a   1.000
_cell.length_b   1.000
_cell.length_c   1.000
_cell.angle_alpha   90.00
_cell.angle_beta   90.00
_cell.angle_gamma   90.00
#
_symmetry.space_group_name_H-M   'P 1'
#
loop_
_entity.id
_entity.type
_entity.pdbx_description
1 polymer ?
#
loop_
_entity_poly.entity_id
_entity_poly.type
_entity_poly.pdbx_seq_one_letter_code
_entity_poly.pdbx_strand_id
1 'polypeptide(L)'
;MTKGMEKALTENGYRKMIMSEEKEGCRIYYDVMKSLVNAVIFVDAGKYDNDFIKSFRTSLTLQMGNAGYTTHYMTVVCLDSESPAYTSDLSVAKQVCSDNAFSWVYDVAQHKIYIYEGQVEDFYGLRRILDNAGSYEGEAEPEIHDEYRAPSFKDNMKEAVATFKALPKVTAGLILVNVIVFVICTLTGTVLYNVGGCGLKLIDSPIAVYRIISSMFLHMGLLHLVNNMILLFFLGNVVEREVGWLTFAVMYFVSGIWANISMFIYEMVIKQDIVVVGASGAIFGLLGVLFALVLFKRVTQQTMPLSRVLVVIMLSVLNGFSDTNVANWAHIGGLIAGFIFGVIYCLLKPKKRGE
;
A
#
# COMPACT_ATOMS: atom_id res chain seq x y z
N MET A 1 -10.42 32.13 -7.08
CA MET A 1 -11.54 31.59 -6.25
C MET A 1 -12.85 32.26 -6.64
N THR A 2 -13.92 31.48 -6.86
CA THR A 2 -15.25 31.97 -7.28
C THR A 2 -16.15 32.29 -6.08
N LYS A 3 -17.28 32.97 -6.33
CA LYS A 3 -18.26 33.32 -5.27
C LYS A 3 -18.96 32.09 -4.69
N GLY A 4 -19.21 31.05 -5.51
CA GLY A 4 -19.82 29.80 -5.08
C GLY A 4 -18.91 29.01 -4.15
N MET A 5 -17.60 28.98 -4.40
CA MET A 5 -16.64 28.37 -3.48
C MET A 5 -16.64 29.06 -2.10
N GLU A 6 -16.64 30.39 -2.06
CA GLU A 6 -16.68 31.15 -0.79
C GLU A 6 -17.99 30.88 -0.03
N LYS A 7 -19.12 30.83 -0.76
CA LYS A 7 -20.42 30.50 -0.18
C LYS A 7 -20.46 29.05 0.36
N ALA A 8 -19.98 28.08 -0.42
CA ALA A 8 -19.93 26.68 -0.01
C ALA A 8 -19.13 26.47 1.28
N LEU A 9 -17.96 27.12 1.39
CA LEU A 9 -17.13 27.06 2.60
C LEU A 9 -17.84 27.66 3.81
N THR A 10 -18.37 28.87 3.65
CA THR A 10 -19.01 29.60 4.77
C THR A 10 -20.27 28.91 5.28
N GLU A 11 -21.08 28.33 4.40
CA GLU A 11 -22.26 27.53 4.79
C GLU A 11 -21.87 26.21 5.47
N ASN A 12 -20.68 25.68 5.19
CA ASN A 12 -20.14 24.49 5.86
C ASN A 12 -19.21 24.84 7.04
N GLY A 13 -19.35 26.03 7.63
CA GLY A 13 -18.75 26.40 8.91
C GLY A 13 -17.34 27.00 8.84
N TYR A 14 -16.73 27.09 7.65
CA TYR A 14 -15.44 27.75 7.50
C TYR A 14 -15.55 29.27 7.64
N ARG A 15 -14.58 29.87 8.31
CA ARG A 15 -14.46 31.32 8.49
C ARG A 15 -13.31 31.85 7.65
N LYS A 16 -13.51 33.00 7.02
CA LYS A 16 -12.44 33.71 6.33
C LYS A 16 -11.48 34.32 7.36
N MET A 17 -10.18 34.08 7.18
CA MET A 17 -9.15 34.70 7.99
C MET A 17 -8.86 36.10 7.48
N ILE A 18 -8.93 37.10 8.36
CA ILE A 18 -8.55 38.47 8.05
C ILE A 18 -7.06 38.60 8.29
N MET A 19 -6.31 38.87 7.23
CA MET A 19 -4.87 39.09 7.30
C MET A 19 -4.56 40.58 7.54
N SER A 20 -3.44 40.87 8.19
CA SER A 20 -2.97 42.25 8.40
C SER A 20 -2.65 42.98 7.10
N GLU A 21 -2.24 42.23 6.08
CA GLU A 21 -2.03 42.72 4.72
C GLU A 21 -2.82 41.83 3.75
N GLU A 22 -3.69 42.44 2.94
CA GLU A 22 -4.38 41.71 1.88
C GLU A 22 -3.36 41.30 0.81
N LYS A 23 -3.23 39.99 0.63
CA LYS A 23 -2.42 39.41 -0.44
C LYS A 23 -3.32 39.04 -1.60
N GLU A 24 -3.30 39.85 -2.65
CA GLU A 24 -4.21 39.69 -3.78
C GLU A 24 -4.07 38.29 -4.41
N GLY A 25 -5.16 37.53 -4.45
CA GLY A 25 -5.18 36.16 -4.97
C GLY A 25 -4.71 35.08 -3.98
N CYS A 26 -4.46 35.44 -2.72
CA CYS A 26 -4.34 34.49 -1.62
C CYS A 26 -5.50 34.69 -0.65
N ARG A 27 -6.20 33.60 -0.29
CA ARG A 27 -7.34 33.64 0.63
C ARG A 27 -7.23 32.46 1.59
N ILE A 28 -7.45 32.69 2.87
CA ILE A 28 -7.42 31.63 3.89
C ILE A 28 -8.81 31.48 4.50
N TYR A 29 -9.28 30.24 4.55
CA TYR A 29 -10.46 29.84 5.28
C TYR A 29 -10.06 28.84 6.37
N TYR A 30 -10.74 28.86 7.50
CA TYR A 30 -10.43 27.95 8.58
C TYR A 30 -11.67 27.49 9.34
N ASP A 31 -11.59 26.28 9.87
CA ASP A 31 -12.51 25.77 10.89
C ASP A 31 -11.71 25.43 12.16
N VAL A 32 -12.35 25.56 13.32
CA VAL A 32 -11.74 25.34 14.64
C VAL A 32 -12.46 24.22 15.37
N MET A 33 -11.74 23.13 15.60
CA MET A 33 -12.18 22.00 16.42
C MET A 33 -11.34 21.94 17.71
N LYS A 34 -11.86 22.54 18.79
CA LYS A 34 -11.14 22.70 20.07
C LYS A 34 -9.84 23.49 19.90
N SER A 35 -8.68 22.85 20.05
CA SER A 35 -7.34 23.45 19.88
C SER A 35 -6.71 23.13 18.51
N LEU A 36 -7.44 22.46 17.62
CA LEU A 36 -7.01 22.16 16.27
C LEU A 36 -7.69 23.12 15.29
N VAL A 37 -6.90 23.71 14.40
CA VAL A 37 -7.37 24.56 13.31
C VAL A 37 -7.11 23.85 11.98
N ASN A 38 -8.15 23.72 11.17
CA ASN A 38 -8.06 23.23 9.80
C ASN A 38 -8.09 24.42 8.86
N ALA A 39 -6.93 24.85 8.39
CA ALA A 39 -6.80 26.00 7.50
C ALA A 39 -6.66 25.56 6.04
N VAL A 40 -7.41 26.20 5.15
CA VAL A 40 -7.39 25.99 3.71
C VAL A 40 -6.92 27.28 3.06
N ILE A 41 -5.79 27.19 2.36
CA ILE A 41 -5.14 28.31 1.69
C ILE A 41 -5.43 28.19 0.20
N PHE A 42 -6.26 29.09 -0.32
CA PHE A 42 -6.51 29.23 -1.75
C PHE A 42 -5.50 30.20 -2.34
N VAL A 43 -4.79 29.77 -3.38
CA VAL A 43 -3.77 30.57 -4.06
C VAL A 43 -4.03 30.55 -5.56
N ASP A 44 -4.15 31.71 -6.18
CA ASP A 44 -4.28 31.82 -7.64
C ASP A 44 -2.90 31.56 -8.30
N ALA A 45 -2.83 30.56 -9.20
CA ALA A 45 -1.59 29.99 -9.73
C ALA A 45 -0.68 31.02 -10.44
N GLY A 46 -1.27 32.02 -11.12
CA GLY A 46 -0.53 33.05 -11.84
C GLY A 46 0.08 34.16 -10.98
N LYS A 47 -0.11 34.13 -9.65
CA LYS A 47 0.33 35.24 -8.77
C LYS A 47 1.50 34.90 -7.84
N TYR A 48 1.71 33.63 -7.54
CA TYR A 48 2.68 33.21 -6.54
C TYR A 48 3.39 31.94 -6.97
N ASP A 49 4.70 31.89 -6.74
CA ASP A 49 5.50 30.70 -6.94
C ASP A 49 5.43 29.75 -5.72
N ASN A 50 6.00 28.56 -5.89
CA ASN A 50 6.02 27.52 -4.87
C ASN A 50 6.79 27.93 -3.61
N ASP A 51 7.86 28.71 -3.75
CA ASP A 51 8.71 29.14 -2.64
C ASP A 51 7.98 30.14 -1.73
N PHE A 52 7.23 31.07 -2.34
CA PHE A 52 6.33 31.96 -1.61
C PHE A 52 5.31 31.15 -0.81
N ILE A 53 4.63 30.18 -1.43
CA ILE A 53 3.58 29.38 -0.78
C ILE A 53 4.15 28.60 0.43
N LYS A 54 5.35 28.03 0.28
CA LYS A 54 6.05 27.33 1.38
C LYS A 54 6.38 28.27 2.53
N SER A 55 6.99 29.41 2.23
CA SER A 55 7.34 30.44 3.23
C SER A 55 6.09 30.94 3.96
N PHE A 56 5.02 31.18 3.21
CA PHE A 56 3.76 31.65 3.75
C PHE A 56 3.11 30.66 4.73
N ARG A 57 3.07 29.37 4.38
CA ARG A 57 2.60 28.30 5.27
C ARG A 57 3.41 28.24 6.56
N THR A 58 4.73 28.34 6.45
CA THR A 58 5.64 28.27 7.61
C THR A 58 5.37 29.43 8.57
N SER A 59 5.23 30.65 8.03
CA SER A 59 4.89 31.85 8.80
C SER A 59 3.54 31.70 9.51
N LEU A 60 2.51 31.23 8.79
CA LEU A 60 1.18 31.02 9.34
C LEU A 60 1.18 29.95 10.45
N THR A 61 1.94 28.87 10.26
CA THR A 61 2.11 27.80 11.27
C THR A 61 2.70 28.36 12.56
N LEU A 62 3.75 29.19 12.44
CA LEU A 62 4.40 29.81 13.59
C LEU A 62 3.44 30.76 14.33
N GLN A 63 2.70 31.59 13.60
CA GLN A 63 1.73 32.52 14.18
C GLN A 63 0.62 31.80 14.94
N MET A 64 0.04 30.75 14.35
CA MET A 64 -1.01 29.96 15.01
C MET A 64 -0.48 29.17 16.20
N GLY A 65 0.74 28.63 16.11
CA GLY A 65 1.41 27.96 17.22
C GLY A 65 1.65 28.90 18.41
N ASN A 66 2.09 30.13 18.16
CA ASN A 66 2.26 31.16 19.19
C ASN A 66 0.92 31.55 19.85
N ALA A 67 -0.20 31.42 19.13
CA ALA A 67 -1.54 31.62 19.66
C ALA A 67 -2.13 30.38 20.38
N GLY A 68 -1.36 29.29 20.52
CA GLY A 68 -1.75 28.07 21.23
C GLY A 68 -2.55 27.06 20.40
N TYR A 69 -2.61 27.23 19.07
CA TYR A 69 -3.32 26.32 18.18
C TYR A 69 -2.37 25.35 17.48
N THR A 70 -2.81 24.10 17.36
CA THR A 70 -2.23 23.16 16.38
C THR A 70 -2.94 23.41 15.05
N THR A 71 -2.20 23.54 13.95
CA THR A 71 -2.83 23.84 12.65
C THR A 71 -2.45 22.84 11.58
N HIS A 72 -3.45 22.31 10.90
CA HIS A 72 -3.29 21.55 9.66
C HIS A 72 -3.64 22.43 8.47
N TYR A 73 -2.84 22.34 7.41
CA TYR A 73 -2.99 23.18 6.23
C TYR A 73 -3.26 22.36 4.98
N MET A 74 -4.24 22.81 4.22
CA MET A 74 -4.47 22.36 2.85
C MET A 74 -4.23 23.53 1.90
N THR A 75 -3.48 23.31 0.82
CA THR A 75 -3.27 24.33 -0.21
C THR A 75 -4.08 23.99 -1.45
N VAL A 76 -5.00 24.86 -1.85
CA VAL A 76 -5.77 24.69 -3.09
C VAL A 76 -5.28 25.72 -4.10
N VAL A 77 -4.58 25.25 -5.13
CA VAL A 77 -4.10 26.10 -6.22
C VAL A 77 -5.25 26.30 -7.19
N CYS A 78 -5.77 27.52 -7.24
CA CYS A 78 -6.83 27.92 -8.15
C CYS A 78 -6.22 28.23 -9.52
N LEU A 79 -6.76 27.61 -10.55
CA LEU A 79 -6.33 27.78 -11.92
C LEU A 79 -7.57 27.98 -12.81
N ASP A 80 -7.44 28.78 -13.86
CA ASP A 80 -8.50 29.04 -14.83
C ASP A 80 -8.11 28.39 -16.16
N SER A 81 -8.84 27.34 -16.58
CA SER A 81 -8.54 26.63 -17.83
C SER A 81 -8.95 27.39 -19.09
N GLU A 82 -9.72 28.46 -18.97
CA GLU A 82 -10.08 29.35 -20.07
C GLU A 82 -9.12 30.54 -20.19
N SER A 83 -8.23 30.72 -19.21
CA SER A 83 -7.23 31.78 -19.21
C SER A 83 -6.17 31.58 -20.32
N PRO A 84 -5.75 32.66 -21.02
CA PRO A 84 -4.61 32.60 -21.95
C PRO A 84 -3.29 32.15 -21.30
N ALA A 85 -3.17 32.30 -19.98
CA ALA A 85 -2.00 31.91 -19.19
C ALA A 85 -2.06 30.47 -18.64
N TYR A 86 -3.07 29.68 -19.01
CA TYR A 86 -3.32 28.34 -18.46
C TYR A 86 -2.06 27.45 -18.43
N THR A 87 -1.27 27.42 -19.51
CA THR A 87 -0.09 26.54 -19.61
C THR A 87 1.00 26.91 -18.59
N SER A 88 1.25 28.21 -18.37
CA SER A 88 2.22 28.65 -17.36
C SER A 88 1.70 28.38 -15.95
N ASP A 89 0.43 28.68 -15.71
CA ASP A 89 -0.23 28.53 -14.42
C ASP A 89 -0.30 27.05 -13.99
N LEU A 90 -0.58 26.16 -14.96
CA LEU A 90 -0.60 24.71 -14.74
C LEU A 90 0.77 24.18 -14.33
N SER A 91 1.85 24.77 -14.83
CA SER A 91 3.21 24.37 -14.49
C SER A 91 3.53 24.70 -13.04
N VAL A 92 3.12 25.88 -12.56
CA VAL A 92 3.23 26.27 -11.15
C VAL A 92 2.37 25.37 -10.26
N ALA A 93 1.12 25.12 -10.66
CA ALA A 93 0.19 24.28 -9.90
C ALA A 93 0.73 22.86 -9.72
N LYS A 94 1.31 22.26 -10.76
CA LYS A 94 1.96 20.95 -10.70
C LYS A 94 3.16 20.94 -9.75
N GLN A 95 3.98 21.98 -9.76
CA GLN A 95 5.15 22.07 -8.88
C GLN A 95 4.75 22.19 -7.39
N VAL A 96 3.70 22.95 -7.09
CA VAL A 96 3.15 23.05 -5.72
C VAL A 96 2.56 21.70 -5.27
N CYS A 97 1.97 20.96 -6.21
CA CYS A 97 1.36 19.65 -5.95
C CYS A 97 2.37 18.51 -5.80
N SER A 98 3.50 18.56 -6.52
CA SER A 98 4.55 17.54 -6.41
C SER A 98 5.28 17.57 -5.07
N ASP A 99 5.35 18.74 -4.44
CA ASP A 99 6.18 18.97 -3.26
C ASP A 99 5.44 18.71 -1.94
N ASN A 100 4.14 18.44 -1.99
CA ASN A 100 3.32 18.37 -0.79
C ASN A 100 2.07 17.49 -0.99
N ALA A 101 1.86 16.54 -0.07
CA ALA A 101 0.68 15.68 -0.08
C ALA A 101 -0.64 16.41 0.27
N PHE A 102 -0.55 17.58 0.93
CA PHE A 102 -1.70 18.41 1.31
C PHE A 102 -1.85 19.61 0.38
N SER A 103 -1.96 19.34 -0.92
CA SER A 103 -2.31 20.35 -1.92
C SER A 103 -3.20 19.75 -3.00
N TRP A 104 -4.06 20.56 -3.60
CA TRP A 104 -4.90 20.20 -4.76
C TRP A 104 -4.84 21.31 -5.80
N VAL A 105 -5.22 20.97 -7.04
CA VAL A 105 -5.54 21.97 -8.06
C VAL A 105 -7.05 22.06 -8.18
N TYR A 106 -7.57 23.29 -8.23
CA TYR A 106 -8.98 23.56 -8.48
C TYR A 106 -9.10 24.39 -9.75
N ASP A 107 -9.80 23.85 -10.75
CA ASP A 107 -10.14 24.57 -11.97
C ASP A 107 -11.41 25.40 -11.71
N VAL A 108 -11.25 26.72 -11.73
CA VAL A 108 -12.32 27.66 -11.43
C VAL A 108 -13.34 27.78 -12.56
N ALA A 109 -12.95 27.52 -13.82
CA ALA A 109 -13.87 27.59 -14.95
C ALA A 109 -14.70 26.31 -15.08
N GLN A 110 -14.12 25.16 -14.73
CA GLN A 110 -14.80 23.86 -14.81
C GLN A 110 -15.44 23.41 -13.48
N HIS A 111 -15.27 24.18 -12.40
CA HIS A 111 -15.67 23.82 -11.04
C HIS A 111 -15.19 22.43 -10.61
N LYS A 112 -13.93 22.10 -10.93
CA LYS A 112 -13.41 20.73 -10.78
C LYS A 112 -12.10 20.68 -9.99
N ILE A 113 -12.03 19.70 -9.08
CA ILE A 113 -10.83 19.39 -8.32
C ILE A 113 -9.99 18.35 -9.05
N TYR A 114 -8.68 18.55 -9.07
CA TYR A 114 -7.69 17.58 -9.52
C TYR A 114 -6.79 17.19 -8.35
N ILE A 115 -6.75 15.90 -8.06
CA ILE A 115 -5.94 15.27 -7.03
C ILE A 115 -4.96 14.33 -7.73
N TYR A 116 -3.67 14.58 -7.55
CA TYR A 116 -2.58 13.80 -8.12
C TYR A 116 -2.16 12.64 -7.21
N GLU A 117 -1.44 11.68 -7.78
CA GLU A 117 -0.91 10.52 -7.04
C GLU A 117 -0.01 10.98 -5.89
N GLY A 118 -0.25 10.45 -4.69
CA GLY A 118 0.47 10.82 -3.46
C GLY A 118 -0.15 11.95 -2.65
N GLN A 119 -1.24 12.57 -3.12
CA GLN A 119 -1.99 13.60 -2.38
C GLN A 119 -3.11 12.99 -1.53
N VAL A 120 -3.50 13.69 -0.47
CA VAL A 120 -4.64 13.28 0.36
C VAL A 120 -5.93 13.34 -0.45
N GLU A 121 -6.76 12.30 -0.35
CA GLU A 121 -8.01 12.21 -1.11
C GLU A 121 -9.10 13.14 -0.56
N ASP A 122 -9.12 13.36 0.75
CA ASP A 122 -10.00 14.31 1.40
C ASP A 122 -9.28 15.00 2.57
N PHE A 123 -9.66 16.26 2.83
CA PHE A 123 -9.13 17.08 3.90
C PHE A 123 -10.28 17.53 4.80
N TYR A 124 -10.63 16.69 5.78
CA TYR A 124 -11.71 16.96 6.74
C TYR A 124 -13.07 17.30 6.07
N GLY A 125 -13.43 16.62 4.98
CA GLY A 125 -14.67 16.86 4.24
C GLY A 125 -14.61 17.99 3.21
N LEU A 126 -13.46 18.68 3.08
CA LEU A 126 -13.28 19.79 2.14
C LEU A 126 -13.58 19.39 0.69
N ARG A 127 -13.26 18.16 0.28
CA ARG A 127 -13.49 17.71 -1.10
C ARG A 127 -14.95 17.85 -1.49
N ARG A 128 -15.87 17.34 -0.66
CA ARG A 128 -17.32 17.45 -0.88
C ARG A 128 -17.80 18.90 -0.97
N ILE A 129 -17.22 19.80 -0.16
CA ILE A 129 -17.59 21.21 -0.15
C ILE A 129 -17.22 21.86 -1.49
N LEU A 130 -16.03 21.56 -1.98
CA LEU A 130 -15.51 22.13 -3.22
C LEU A 130 -16.12 21.49 -4.47
N ASP A 131 -16.38 20.18 -4.48
CA ASP A 131 -17.07 19.50 -5.59
C ASP A 131 -18.50 20.08 -5.78
N ASN A 132 -19.15 20.49 -4.68
CA ASN A 132 -20.47 21.13 -4.74
C ASN A 132 -20.43 22.64 -4.99
N ALA A 133 -19.25 23.27 -5.09
CA ALA A 133 -19.15 24.74 -5.17
C ALA A 133 -19.86 25.32 -6.40
N GLY A 134 -19.89 24.61 -7.54
CA GLY A 134 -20.62 25.03 -8.75
C GLY A 134 -22.14 25.12 -8.55
N SER A 135 -22.71 24.31 -7.66
CA SER A 135 -24.15 24.37 -7.35
C SER A 135 -24.55 25.68 -6.64
N TYR A 136 -23.61 26.31 -5.92
CA TYR A 136 -23.82 27.59 -5.26
C TYR A 136 -23.76 28.79 -6.23
N GLU A 137 -23.28 28.56 -7.46
CA GLU A 137 -23.28 29.54 -8.57
C GLU A 137 -24.49 29.41 -9.48
N GLY A 138 -25.36 28.42 -9.25
CA GLY A 138 -26.55 28.16 -10.07
C GLY A 138 -26.26 27.34 -11.33
N GLU A 139 -25.07 26.74 -11.43
CA GLU A 139 -24.60 26.06 -12.65
C GLU A 139 -24.73 24.52 -12.62
N ALA A 140 -25.05 23.91 -11.47
CA ALA A 140 -25.29 22.47 -11.34
C ALA A 140 -26.25 22.12 -10.19
N GLU A 141 -27.06 21.07 -10.34
CA GLU A 141 -27.70 20.45 -9.17
C GLU A 141 -26.61 19.87 -8.26
N PRO A 142 -26.69 20.04 -6.93
CA PRO A 142 -25.71 19.45 -6.02
C PRO A 142 -25.76 17.93 -6.17
N GLU A 143 -24.64 17.30 -6.54
CA GLU A 143 -24.52 15.86 -6.45
C GLU A 143 -24.57 15.49 -4.95
N ILE A 144 -25.70 14.93 -4.53
CA ILE A 144 -25.88 14.37 -3.19
C ILE A 144 -25.04 13.09 -3.13
N HIS A 145 -23.75 13.24 -2.87
CA HIS A 145 -22.92 12.15 -2.37
C HIS A 145 -23.26 11.98 -0.89
N ASP A 146 -23.60 10.75 -0.50
CA ASP A 146 -23.86 10.37 0.90
C ASP A 146 -22.85 11.06 1.82
N GLU A 147 -23.34 11.62 2.92
CA GLU A 147 -22.55 12.31 3.95
C GLU A 147 -21.26 11.54 4.23
N TYR A 148 -20.10 12.11 3.84
CA TYR A 148 -18.82 11.43 3.99
C TYR A 148 -18.60 11.11 5.47
N ARG A 149 -18.78 9.83 5.80
CA ARG A 149 -18.64 9.28 7.13
C ARG A 149 -17.39 8.43 7.13
N ALA A 150 -16.42 8.78 7.98
CA ALA A 150 -15.27 7.92 8.22
C ALA A 150 -15.76 6.48 8.51
N PRO A 151 -15.23 5.46 7.82
CA PRO A 151 -15.76 4.11 7.92
C PRO A 151 -15.72 3.63 9.37
N SER A 152 -16.87 3.16 9.86
CA SER A 152 -16.94 2.63 11.21
C SER A 152 -16.13 1.34 11.33
N PHE A 153 -15.82 0.90 12.55
CA PHE A 153 -15.20 -0.42 12.75
C PHE A 153 -15.98 -1.55 12.04
N LYS A 154 -17.31 -1.46 11.99
CA LYS A 154 -18.15 -2.43 11.27
C LYS A 154 -17.95 -2.37 9.76
N ASP A 155 -17.74 -1.18 9.19
CA ASP A 155 -17.53 -0.98 7.76
C ASP A 155 -16.14 -1.49 7.36
N ASN A 156 -15.11 -1.15 8.13
CA ASN A 156 -13.75 -1.70 7.96
C ASN A 156 -13.75 -3.24 8.05
N MET A 157 -14.51 -3.81 8.99
CA MET A 157 -14.63 -5.26 9.13
C MET A 157 -15.38 -5.89 7.96
N LYS A 158 -16.45 -5.27 7.45
CA LYS A 158 -17.15 -5.74 6.24
C LYS A 158 -16.23 -5.71 5.03
N GLU A 159 -15.46 -4.65 4.85
CA GLU A 159 -14.52 -4.50 3.73
C GLU A 159 -13.37 -5.50 3.82
N ALA A 160 -12.81 -5.72 5.01
CA ALA A 160 -11.81 -6.76 5.23
C ALA A 160 -12.35 -8.17 4.90
N VAL A 161 -13.59 -8.46 5.32
CA VAL A 161 -14.26 -9.73 4.98
C VAL A 161 -14.54 -9.84 3.48
N ALA A 162 -14.96 -8.76 2.82
CA ALA A 162 -15.18 -8.75 1.38
C ALA A 162 -13.86 -9.00 0.61
N THR A 163 -12.79 -8.33 1.02
CA THR A 163 -11.44 -8.50 0.49
C THR A 163 -10.97 -9.95 0.65
N PHE A 164 -11.17 -10.54 1.84
CA PHE A 164 -10.81 -11.93 2.09
C PHE A 164 -11.66 -12.92 1.27
N LYS A 165 -12.94 -12.64 1.04
CA LYS A 165 -13.80 -13.45 0.17
C LYS A 165 -13.43 -13.34 -1.32
N ALA A 166 -12.85 -12.21 -1.72
CA ALA A 166 -12.39 -11.97 -3.09
C ALA A 166 -11.03 -12.62 -3.37
N LEU A 167 -10.31 -13.08 -2.34
CA LEU A 167 -9.07 -13.82 -2.50
C LEU A 167 -9.31 -15.21 -3.12
N PRO A 168 -8.35 -15.69 -3.93
CA PRO A 168 -8.31 -17.09 -4.32
C PRO A 168 -8.29 -18.03 -3.10
N LYS A 169 -8.96 -19.16 -3.24
CA LYS A 169 -9.37 -20.01 -2.10
C LYS A 169 -8.18 -20.57 -1.33
N VAL A 170 -7.11 -20.98 -2.03
CA VAL A 170 -5.93 -21.58 -1.37
C VAL A 170 -5.12 -20.52 -0.68
N THR A 171 -4.92 -19.36 -1.30
CA THR A 171 -4.25 -18.19 -0.70
C THR A 171 -4.94 -17.78 0.59
N ALA A 172 -6.27 -17.61 0.56
CA ALA A 172 -7.07 -17.31 1.74
C ALA A 172 -6.92 -18.39 2.83
N GLY A 173 -7.01 -19.66 2.45
CA GLY A 173 -6.85 -20.79 3.36
C GLY A 173 -5.48 -20.83 4.03
N LEU A 174 -4.40 -20.63 3.27
CA LEU A 174 -3.04 -20.60 3.80
C LEU A 174 -2.85 -19.43 4.78
N ILE A 175 -3.35 -18.23 4.45
CA ILE A 175 -3.30 -17.08 5.37
C ILE A 175 -4.02 -17.41 6.69
N LEU A 176 -5.26 -17.93 6.59
CA LEU A 176 -6.07 -18.26 7.76
C LEU A 176 -5.38 -19.32 8.64
N VAL A 177 -4.85 -20.39 8.05
CA VAL A 177 -4.16 -21.45 8.80
C VAL A 177 -2.92 -20.88 9.51
N ASN A 178 -2.12 -20.05 8.85
CA ASN A 178 -0.95 -19.42 9.45
C ASN A 178 -1.31 -18.53 10.65
N VAL A 179 -2.39 -17.73 10.53
CA VAL A 179 -2.89 -16.90 11.64
C VAL A 179 -3.37 -17.78 12.79
N ILE A 180 -4.15 -18.84 12.53
CA ILE A 180 -4.63 -19.75 13.56
C ILE A 180 -3.45 -20.44 14.28
N VAL A 181 -2.50 -20.98 13.53
CA VAL A 181 -1.31 -21.64 14.10
C VAL A 181 -0.51 -20.66 14.96
N PHE A 182 -0.33 -19.41 14.51
CA PHE A 182 0.36 -18.40 15.30
C PHE A 182 -0.36 -18.06 16.61
N VAL A 183 -1.70 -17.96 16.59
CA VAL A 183 -2.49 -17.77 17.81
C VAL A 183 -2.30 -18.95 18.76
N ILE A 184 -2.36 -20.18 18.27
CA ILE A 184 -2.12 -21.39 19.09
C ILE A 184 -0.71 -21.38 19.68
N CYS A 185 0.31 -21.03 18.89
CA CYS A 185 1.68 -20.87 19.37
C CYS A 185 1.78 -19.81 20.49
N THR A 186 1.06 -18.69 20.34
CA THR A 186 1.04 -17.63 21.37
C THR A 186 0.44 -18.14 22.68
N LEU A 187 -0.60 -18.98 22.61
CA LEU A 187 -1.26 -19.57 23.78
C LEU A 187 -0.45 -20.72 24.42
N THR A 188 0.30 -21.47 23.61
CA THR A 188 1.04 -22.67 24.04
C THR A 188 2.54 -22.40 24.31
N GLY A 189 3.03 -21.20 24.03
CA GLY A 189 4.43 -20.84 24.18
C GLY A 189 5.33 -21.62 23.21
N THR A 190 6.40 -22.23 23.72
CA THR A 190 7.41 -22.91 22.90
C THR A 190 7.02 -24.31 22.43
N VAL A 191 5.91 -24.87 22.94
CA VAL A 191 5.52 -26.27 22.68
C VAL A 191 5.43 -26.58 21.19
N LEU A 192 4.67 -25.79 20.45
CA LEU A 192 4.48 -26.00 19.01
C LEU A 192 5.76 -25.77 18.20
N TYR A 193 6.61 -24.84 18.64
CA TYR A 193 7.91 -24.58 18.01
C TYR A 193 8.88 -25.76 18.20
N ASN A 194 8.90 -26.37 19.39
CA ASN A 194 9.78 -27.49 19.71
C ASN A 194 9.42 -28.76 18.89
N VAL A 195 8.13 -29.01 18.66
CA VAL A 195 7.67 -30.18 17.89
C VAL A 195 7.57 -29.89 16.39
N GLY A 196 7.26 -28.67 15.98
CA GLY A 196 7.01 -28.34 14.57
C GLY A 196 8.16 -27.66 13.84
N GLY A 197 9.16 -27.11 14.55
CA GLY A 197 10.34 -26.50 13.95
C GLY A 197 11.19 -27.51 13.18
N CYS A 198 11.84 -27.04 12.11
CA CYS A 198 12.60 -27.89 11.20
C CYS A 198 14.09 -27.57 11.29
N GLY A 199 14.94 -28.58 11.25
CA GLY A 199 16.40 -28.47 11.26
C GLY A 199 16.99 -29.85 11.03
N LEU A 200 18.20 -29.93 10.47
CA LEU A 200 18.74 -31.21 10.00
C LEU A 200 18.83 -32.25 11.12
N LYS A 201 19.29 -31.86 12.31
CA LYS A 201 19.37 -32.77 13.47
C LYS A 201 18.02 -33.16 14.07
N LEU A 202 16.97 -32.38 13.80
CA LEU A 202 15.61 -32.68 14.28
C LEU A 202 14.89 -33.72 13.43
N ILE A 203 15.43 -34.05 12.25
CA ILE A 203 14.96 -35.15 11.41
C ILE A 203 15.80 -36.39 11.72
N ASP A 204 15.59 -36.94 12.92
CA ASP A 204 16.31 -38.09 13.46
C ASP A 204 15.64 -39.44 13.13
N SER A 205 14.44 -39.39 12.54
CA SER A 205 13.60 -40.56 12.29
C SER A 205 12.66 -40.32 11.11
N PRO A 206 12.17 -41.38 10.42
CA PRO A 206 11.24 -41.23 9.30
C PRO A 206 9.96 -40.46 9.67
N ILE A 207 9.50 -40.58 10.91
CA ILE A 207 8.31 -39.86 11.37
C ILE A 207 8.57 -38.36 11.50
N ALA A 208 9.78 -37.92 11.84
CA ALA A 208 10.12 -36.51 12.02
C ALA A 208 10.10 -35.68 10.71
N VAL A 209 9.95 -36.31 9.55
CA VAL A 209 9.87 -35.64 8.23
C VAL A 209 8.68 -34.66 8.14
N TYR A 210 7.64 -34.82 8.98
CA TYR A 210 6.54 -33.84 9.04
C TYR A 210 7.03 -32.42 9.35
N ARG A 211 8.19 -32.28 10.03
CA ARG A 211 8.80 -31.01 10.41
C ARG A 211 9.04 -30.09 9.21
N ILE A 212 9.33 -30.67 8.04
CA ILE A 212 9.53 -29.92 6.78
C ILE A 212 8.27 -29.13 6.40
N ILE A 213 7.08 -29.71 6.64
CA ILE A 213 5.81 -29.07 6.31
C ILE A 213 5.32 -28.21 7.48
N SER A 214 5.41 -28.70 8.72
CA SER A 214 4.91 -27.94 9.87
C SER A 214 5.67 -26.64 10.09
N SER A 215 6.98 -26.60 9.81
CA SER A 215 7.79 -25.38 9.96
C SER A 215 7.30 -24.24 9.06
N MET A 216 6.69 -24.56 7.92
CA MET A 216 6.12 -23.58 6.99
C MET A 216 4.97 -22.77 7.60
N PHE A 217 4.36 -23.25 8.70
CA PHE A 217 3.22 -22.60 9.36
C PHE A 217 3.58 -21.89 10.68
N LEU A 218 4.80 -22.09 11.18
CA LEU A 218 5.28 -21.50 12.42
C LEU A 218 5.94 -20.13 12.14
N HIS A 219 5.74 -19.13 13.00
CA HIS A 219 6.28 -17.78 12.78
C HIS A 219 6.86 -17.19 14.08
N MET A 220 8.11 -16.74 14.04
CA MET A 220 8.75 -16.07 15.17
C MET A 220 8.30 -14.61 15.28
N GLY A 221 7.30 -14.35 16.11
CA GLY A 221 6.81 -13.00 16.40
C GLY A 221 5.81 -12.45 15.39
N LEU A 222 5.07 -11.42 15.81
CA LEU A 222 3.94 -10.87 15.07
C LEU A 222 4.37 -10.23 13.74
N LEU A 223 5.45 -9.45 13.75
CA LEU A 223 5.94 -8.77 12.55
C LEU A 223 6.35 -9.76 11.45
N HIS A 224 6.98 -10.88 11.85
CA HIS A 224 7.35 -11.94 10.91
C HIS A 224 6.11 -12.59 10.28
N LEU A 225 5.06 -12.86 11.05
CA LEU A 225 3.78 -13.33 10.52
C LEU A 225 3.18 -12.31 9.54
N VAL A 226 3.01 -11.06 9.98
CA VAL A 226 2.34 -10.00 9.20
C VAL A 226 3.04 -9.80 7.86
N ASN A 227 4.36 -9.71 7.84
CA ASN A 227 5.12 -9.54 6.60
C ASN A 227 4.93 -10.73 5.64
N ASN A 228 4.94 -11.97 6.15
CA ASN A 228 4.66 -13.14 5.31
C ASN A 228 3.23 -13.14 4.77
N MET A 229 2.24 -12.78 5.58
CA MET A 229 0.84 -12.78 5.15
C MET A 229 0.56 -11.69 4.13
N ILE A 230 1.17 -10.51 4.26
CA ILE A 230 1.10 -9.44 3.24
C ILE A 230 1.69 -9.93 1.91
N LEU A 231 2.89 -10.52 1.94
CA LEU A 231 3.52 -11.04 0.72
C LEU A 231 2.71 -12.19 0.10
N LEU A 232 2.22 -13.11 0.92
CA LEU A 232 1.38 -14.23 0.47
C LEU A 232 0.05 -13.73 -0.11
N PHE A 233 -0.55 -12.69 0.48
CA PHE A 233 -1.78 -12.08 -0.04
C PHE A 233 -1.57 -11.56 -1.46
N PHE A 234 -0.55 -10.73 -1.68
CA PHE A 234 -0.31 -10.13 -3.00
C PHE A 234 0.17 -11.16 -4.03
N LEU A 235 1.18 -11.97 -3.69
CA LEU A 235 1.73 -12.97 -4.61
C LEU A 235 0.75 -14.11 -4.87
N GLY A 236 0.11 -14.62 -3.81
CA GLY A 236 -0.88 -15.69 -3.91
C GLY A 236 -2.07 -15.30 -4.78
N ASN A 237 -2.58 -14.07 -4.61
CA ASN A 237 -3.69 -13.57 -5.42
C ASN A 237 -3.35 -13.56 -6.93
N VAL A 238 -2.14 -13.15 -7.30
CA VAL A 238 -1.72 -13.13 -8.71
C VAL A 238 -1.45 -14.54 -9.21
N VAL A 239 -0.58 -15.30 -8.54
CA VAL A 239 -0.14 -16.61 -9.04
C VAL A 239 -1.30 -17.60 -9.08
N GLU A 240 -2.15 -17.67 -8.04
CA GLU A 240 -3.26 -18.63 -8.00
C GLU A 240 -4.30 -18.39 -9.10
N ARG A 241 -4.57 -17.13 -9.45
CA ARG A 241 -5.48 -16.79 -10.57
C ARG A 241 -4.92 -17.22 -11.92
N GLU A 242 -3.60 -17.15 -12.09
CA GLU A 242 -2.93 -17.47 -13.35
C GLU A 242 -2.70 -18.97 -13.55
N VAL A 243 -2.37 -19.70 -12.49
CA VAL A 243 -2.02 -21.14 -12.59
C VAL A 243 -3.14 -22.08 -12.12
N GLY A 244 -4.16 -21.54 -11.44
CA GLY A 244 -5.24 -22.29 -10.81
C GLY A 244 -4.87 -22.84 -9.43
N TRP A 245 -5.90 -23.08 -8.61
CA TRP A 245 -5.77 -23.42 -7.19
C TRP A 245 -4.88 -24.65 -6.90
N LEU A 246 -5.02 -25.74 -7.68
CA LEU A 246 -4.26 -26.97 -7.42
C LEU A 246 -2.79 -26.81 -7.79
N THR A 247 -2.50 -26.23 -8.96
CA THR A 247 -1.12 -25.95 -9.40
C THR A 247 -0.41 -25.02 -8.42
N PHE A 248 -1.12 -23.98 -7.97
CA PHE A 248 -0.63 -23.05 -6.98
C PHE A 248 -0.28 -23.74 -5.66
N ALA A 249 -1.18 -24.58 -5.13
CA ALA A 249 -0.92 -25.32 -3.90
C ALA A 249 0.32 -26.20 -4.03
N VAL A 250 0.46 -26.94 -5.14
CA VAL A 250 1.63 -27.78 -5.40
C VAL A 250 2.90 -26.95 -5.46
N MET A 251 2.91 -25.84 -6.21
CA MET A 251 4.07 -24.95 -6.31
C MET A 251 4.46 -24.37 -4.95
N TYR A 252 3.49 -23.93 -4.14
CA TYR A 252 3.73 -23.42 -2.79
C TYR A 252 4.41 -24.47 -1.89
N PHE A 253 3.84 -25.68 -1.79
CA PHE A 253 4.40 -26.72 -0.93
C PHE A 253 5.74 -27.25 -1.41
N VAL A 254 5.90 -27.47 -2.73
CA VAL A 254 7.16 -27.95 -3.28
C VAL A 254 8.27 -26.92 -3.09
N SER A 255 8.00 -25.63 -3.30
CA SER A 255 8.97 -24.58 -3.00
C SER A 255 9.33 -24.51 -1.52
N GLY A 256 8.36 -24.67 -0.61
CA GLY A 256 8.64 -24.73 0.84
C GLY A 256 9.47 -25.94 1.26
N ILE A 257 9.23 -27.09 0.65
CA ILE A 257 10.05 -28.30 0.85
C ILE A 257 11.48 -28.04 0.36
N TRP A 258 11.65 -27.50 -0.85
CA TRP A 258 12.97 -27.18 -1.38
C TRP A 258 13.71 -26.13 -0.56
N ALA A 259 13.00 -25.14 -0.01
CA ALA A 259 13.58 -24.16 0.91
C ALA A 259 14.18 -24.82 2.17
N ASN A 260 13.47 -25.79 2.78
CA ASN A 260 14.00 -26.56 3.91
C ASN A 260 15.19 -27.44 3.49
N ILE A 261 15.13 -28.10 2.33
CA ILE A 261 16.24 -28.91 1.80
C ILE A 261 17.49 -28.04 1.59
N SER A 262 17.33 -26.83 1.03
CA SER A 262 18.44 -25.88 0.87
C SER A 262 19.05 -25.46 2.21
N MET A 263 18.24 -25.33 3.26
CA MET A 263 18.76 -25.10 4.62
C MET A 263 19.55 -26.29 5.16
N PHE A 264 19.10 -27.52 4.94
CA PHE A 264 19.88 -28.70 5.36
C PHE A 264 21.25 -28.77 4.69
N ILE A 265 21.30 -28.46 3.39
CA ILE A 265 22.57 -28.38 2.65
C ILE A 265 23.46 -27.31 3.28
N TYR A 266 22.89 -26.15 3.60
CA TYR A 266 23.64 -25.07 4.26
C TYR A 266 24.15 -25.47 5.65
N GLU A 267 23.31 -26.06 6.51
CA GLU A 267 23.66 -26.58 7.83
C GLU A 267 24.84 -27.57 7.76
N MET A 268 24.85 -28.47 6.76
CA MET A 268 25.97 -29.40 6.54
C MET A 268 27.28 -28.67 6.19
N VAL A 269 27.20 -27.58 5.41
CA VAL A 269 28.38 -26.80 4.99
C VAL A 269 28.98 -26.04 6.17
N ILE A 270 28.14 -25.36 6.96
CA ILE A 270 28.62 -24.52 8.08
C ILE A 270 28.79 -25.29 9.39
N LYS A 271 28.28 -26.54 9.46
CA LYS A 271 28.32 -27.42 10.63
C LYS A 271 27.69 -26.79 11.89
N GLN A 272 26.60 -26.06 11.71
CA GLN A 272 25.82 -25.46 12.79
C GLN A 272 24.37 -25.94 12.71
N ASP A 273 23.77 -26.13 13.88
CA ASP A 273 22.37 -26.53 13.98
C ASP A 273 21.51 -25.28 13.86
N ILE A 274 20.65 -25.26 12.85
CA ILE A 274 19.72 -24.15 12.63
C ILE A 274 18.31 -24.70 12.68
N VAL A 275 17.45 -24.05 13.47
CA VAL A 275 16.02 -24.33 13.45
C VAL A 275 15.34 -23.24 12.63
N VAL A 276 14.64 -23.65 11.59
CA VAL A 276 13.89 -22.77 10.70
C VAL A 276 12.39 -22.92 10.91
N VAL A 277 11.71 -21.78 10.84
CA VAL A 277 10.26 -21.63 10.85
C VAL A 277 9.87 -20.46 9.95
N GLY A 278 8.73 -20.57 9.28
CA GLY A 278 8.14 -19.51 8.49
C GLY A 278 7.70 -19.97 7.11
N ALA A 279 6.63 -19.33 6.63
CA ALA A 279 6.14 -19.53 5.26
C ALA A 279 7.06 -18.94 4.19
N SER A 280 8.06 -18.14 4.60
CA SER A 280 8.85 -17.29 3.71
C SER A 280 9.56 -18.05 2.59
N GLY A 281 10.11 -19.24 2.85
CA GLY A 281 10.72 -20.08 1.81
C GLY A 281 9.75 -20.41 0.66
N ALA A 282 8.51 -20.79 0.99
CA ALA A 282 7.47 -21.05 0.00
C ALA A 282 7.01 -19.77 -0.72
N ILE A 283 6.92 -18.65 -0.01
CA ILE A 283 6.55 -17.33 -0.57
C ILE A 283 7.61 -16.84 -1.57
N PHE A 284 8.90 -17.00 -1.25
CA PHE A 284 9.98 -16.74 -2.21
C PHE A 284 9.90 -17.68 -3.41
N GLY A 285 9.44 -18.92 -3.23
CA GLY A 285 9.07 -19.79 -4.34
C GLY A 285 7.98 -19.23 -5.23
N LEU A 286 6.88 -18.73 -4.66
CA LEU A 286 5.84 -18.06 -5.44
C LEU A 286 6.37 -16.84 -6.19
N LEU A 287 7.34 -16.13 -5.62
CA LEU A 287 8.02 -15.03 -6.29
C LEU A 287 8.85 -15.52 -7.49
N GLY A 288 9.53 -16.67 -7.38
CA GLY A 288 10.18 -17.35 -8.49
C GLY A 288 9.19 -17.80 -9.57
N VAL A 289 8.04 -18.35 -9.18
CA VAL A 289 6.95 -18.71 -10.12
C VAL A 289 6.47 -17.47 -10.86
N LEU A 290 6.17 -16.38 -10.14
CA LEU A 290 5.73 -15.12 -10.73
C LEU A 290 6.78 -14.58 -11.71
N PHE A 291 8.07 -14.65 -11.37
CA PHE A 291 9.13 -14.24 -12.28
C PHE A 291 9.10 -15.05 -13.58
N ALA A 292 8.93 -16.37 -13.53
CA ALA A 292 8.76 -17.20 -14.72
C ALA A 292 7.49 -16.83 -15.50
N LEU A 293 6.36 -16.58 -14.83
CA LEU A 293 5.12 -16.19 -15.51
C LEU A 293 5.25 -14.85 -16.26
N VAL A 294 5.93 -13.87 -15.66
CA VAL A 294 6.19 -12.57 -16.29
C VAL A 294 7.16 -12.71 -17.47
N LEU A 295 8.23 -13.50 -17.30
CA LEU A 295 9.22 -13.77 -18.35
C LEU A 295 8.58 -14.40 -19.59
N PHE A 296 7.64 -15.31 -19.39
CA PHE A 296 6.88 -15.98 -20.46
C PHE A 296 5.59 -15.24 -20.86
N LYS A 297 5.42 -13.97 -20.45
CA LYS A 297 4.28 -13.09 -20.80
C LYS A 297 2.89 -13.72 -20.52
N ARG A 298 2.80 -14.46 -19.41
CA ARG A 298 1.53 -15.00 -18.88
C ARG A 298 0.75 -13.94 -18.12
N VAL A 299 1.44 -13.11 -17.36
CA VAL A 299 0.87 -11.94 -16.69
C VAL A 299 1.08 -10.70 -17.57
N THR A 300 0.05 -9.86 -17.65
CA THR A 300 0.11 -8.62 -18.43
C THR A 300 1.09 -7.63 -17.80
N GLN A 301 1.97 -7.03 -18.60
CA GLN A 301 2.96 -6.05 -18.11
C GLN A 301 2.32 -4.78 -17.54
N GLN A 302 1.06 -4.50 -17.88
CA GLN A 302 0.29 -3.39 -17.29
C GLN A 302 -0.10 -3.64 -15.84
N THR A 303 -0.34 -4.89 -15.43
CA THR A 303 -0.74 -5.23 -14.05
C THR A 303 0.47 -5.47 -13.15
N MET A 304 1.52 -6.12 -13.65
CA MET A 304 2.78 -6.32 -12.94
C MET A 304 3.99 -6.22 -13.88
N PRO A 305 4.59 -5.02 -14.02
CA PRO A 305 5.79 -4.86 -14.82
C PRO A 305 6.97 -5.63 -14.20
N LEU A 306 7.80 -6.22 -15.05
CA LEU A 306 8.97 -7.02 -14.63
C LEU A 306 9.90 -6.25 -13.68
N SER A 307 10.07 -4.94 -13.88
CA SER A 307 10.88 -4.09 -13.01
C SER A 307 10.38 -4.07 -11.56
N ARG A 308 9.06 -4.05 -11.32
CA ARG A 308 8.50 -4.10 -9.96
C ARG A 308 8.76 -5.46 -9.31
N VAL A 309 8.61 -6.55 -10.05
CA VAL A 309 8.91 -7.91 -9.54
C VAL A 309 10.38 -8.02 -9.16
N LEU A 310 11.29 -7.51 -10.00
CA LEU A 310 12.73 -7.50 -9.72
C LEU A 310 13.08 -6.64 -8.50
N VAL A 311 12.45 -5.46 -8.34
CA VAL A 311 12.64 -4.63 -7.15
C VAL A 311 12.14 -5.33 -5.88
N VAL A 312 10.97 -5.99 -5.93
CA VAL A 312 10.46 -6.75 -4.78
C VAL A 312 11.38 -7.92 -4.43
N ILE A 313 11.88 -8.68 -5.42
CA ILE A 313 12.91 -9.72 -5.20
C ILE A 313 14.13 -9.11 -4.53
N MET A 314 14.69 -8.05 -5.12
CA MET A 314 15.92 -7.41 -4.64
C MET A 314 15.76 -6.91 -3.20
N LEU A 315 14.69 -6.15 -2.90
CA LEU A 315 14.43 -5.63 -1.56
C LEU A 315 14.17 -6.75 -0.55
N SER A 316 13.43 -7.80 -0.94
CA SER A 316 13.14 -8.93 -0.04
C SER A 316 14.41 -9.72 0.30
N VAL A 317 15.29 -9.92 -0.68
CA VAL A 317 16.58 -10.57 -0.48
C VAL A 317 17.52 -9.70 0.35
N LEU A 318 17.65 -8.41 0.02
CA LEU A 318 18.52 -7.48 0.76
C LEU A 318 18.10 -7.32 2.23
N ASN A 319 16.80 -7.20 2.48
CA ASN A 319 16.27 -7.11 3.84
C ASN A 319 16.52 -8.41 4.63
N GLY A 320 16.49 -9.56 3.96
CA GLY A 320 16.87 -10.83 4.57
C GLY A 320 18.35 -10.91 4.93
N PHE A 321 19.25 -10.39 4.08
CA PHE A 321 20.69 -10.35 4.36
C PHE A 321 21.10 -9.39 5.48
N SER A 322 20.26 -8.39 5.79
CA SER A 322 20.51 -7.46 6.91
C SER A 322 20.10 -7.99 8.29
N ASP A 323 19.36 -9.10 8.38
CA ASP A 323 18.89 -9.67 9.65
C ASP A 323 19.52 -11.05 9.88
N THR A 324 20.26 -11.19 10.98
CA THR A 324 20.96 -12.43 11.35
C THR A 324 20.01 -13.57 11.73
N ASN A 325 18.72 -13.29 11.94
CA ASN A 325 17.69 -14.30 12.22
C ASN A 325 16.94 -14.77 10.96
N VAL A 326 17.31 -14.32 9.77
CA VAL A 326 16.62 -14.68 8.52
C VAL A 326 17.37 -15.81 7.79
N ALA A 327 16.63 -16.88 7.48
CA ALA A 327 17.13 -18.04 6.75
C ALA A 327 17.28 -17.76 5.24
N ASN A 328 18.24 -16.92 4.85
CA ASN A 328 18.44 -16.50 3.46
C ASN A 328 18.64 -17.66 2.46
N TRP A 329 19.26 -18.75 2.89
CA TRP A 329 19.41 -19.95 2.05
C TRP A 329 18.08 -20.66 1.78
N ALA A 330 17.13 -20.59 2.72
CA ALA A 330 15.76 -21.05 2.50
C ALA A 330 15.07 -20.22 1.41
N HIS A 331 15.28 -18.90 1.43
CA HIS A 331 14.69 -17.97 0.45
C HIS A 331 15.25 -18.22 -0.95
N ILE A 332 16.57 -18.37 -1.07
CA ILE A 332 17.23 -18.67 -2.34
C ILE A 332 16.76 -20.03 -2.88
N GLY A 333 16.73 -21.06 -2.03
CA GLY A 333 16.26 -22.39 -2.40
C GLY A 333 14.82 -22.40 -2.89
N GLY A 334 13.93 -21.73 -2.15
CA GLY A 334 12.54 -21.54 -2.51
C GLY A 334 12.38 -20.84 -3.86
N LEU A 335 13.04 -19.70 -4.04
CA LEU A 335 13.02 -18.90 -5.27
C LEU A 335 13.46 -19.71 -6.49
N ILE A 336 14.60 -20.42 -6.40
CA ILE A 336 15.12 -21.25 -7.50
C ILE A 336 14.13 -22.36 -7.85
N ALA A 337 13.63 -23.09 -6.84
CA ALA A 337 12.67 -24.16 -7.07
C ALA A 337 11.40 -23.61 -7.74
N GLY A 338 10.83 -22.54 -7.19
CA GLY A 338 9.63 -21.90 -7.73
C GLY A 338 9.81 -21.41 -9.16
N PHE A 339 10.96 -20.81 -9.48
CA PHE A 339 11.28 -20.41 -10.84
C PHE A 339 11.34 -21.60 -11.80
N ILE A 340 12.03 -22.68 -11.42
CA ILE A 340 12.10 -23.90 -12.23
C ILE A 340 10.71 -24.49 -12.47
N PHE A 341 9.87 -24.62 -11.43
CA PHE A 341 8.51 -25.12 -11.58
C PHE A 341 7.63 -24.18 -12.42
N GLY A 342 7.79 -22.87 -12.28
CA GLY A 342 7.11 -21.87 -13.10
C GLY A 342 7.51 -21.98 -14.58
N VAL A 343 8.78 -22.18 -14.88
CA VAL A 343 9.28 -22.42 -16.25
C VAL A 343 8.69 -23.72 -16.80
N ILE A 344 8.74 -24.82 -16.04
CA ILE A 344 8.16 -26.11 -16.45
C ILE A 344 6.66 -25.94 -16.77
N TYR A 345 5.90 -25.26 -15.90
CA TYR A 345 4.49 -24.96 -16.14
C TYR A 345 4.27 -24.18 -17.44
N CYS A 346 5.05 -23.11 -17.66
CA CYS A 346 4.97 -22.29 -18.85
C CYS A 346 5.27 -23.08 -20.14
N LEU A 347 6.20 -24.03 -20.09
CA LEU A 347 6.56 -24.90 -21.21
C LEU A 347 5.51 -25.97 -21.49
N LEU A 348 4.94 -26.59 -20.45
CA LEU A 348 3.94 -27.65 -20.59
C LEU A 348 2.55 -27.16 -21.02
N LYS A 349 2.22 -25.89 -20.73
CA LYS A 349 0.93 -25.30 -21.10
C LYS A 349 1.08 -24.10 -22.03
N PRO A 350 1.67 -24.22 -23.24
CA PRO A 350 1.96 -23.08 -24.11
C PRO A 350 0.74 -22.17 -24.32
N LYS A 351 0.96 -20.84 -24.30
CA LYS A 351 -0.11 -19.85 -24.50
C LYS A 351 -0.73 -20.08 -25.87
N LYS A 352 -2.04 -20.32 -25.95
CA LYS A 352 -2.73 -20.37 -27.25
C LYS A 352 -2.52 -19.01 -27.92
N ARG A 353 -1.96 -19.03 -29.13
CA ARG A 353 -1.68 -17.82 -29.91
C ARG A 353 -3.03 -17.33 -30.46
N GLY A 354 -3.65 -16.32 -29.83
CA GLY A 354 -4.86 -15.68 -30.38
C GLY A 354 -5.96 -15.22 -29.41
N GLU A 355 -5.64 -14.82 -28.18
CA GLU A 355 -6.56 -14.05 -27.33
C GLU A 355 -5.88 -12.77 -26.84
#